data_AF-A0A251ZWG2-F1
#
_entry.id   AF-A0A251ZWG2-F1
#
_cell.length_a   1.000
_cell.length_b   1.000
_cell.length_c   1.000
_cell.angle_alpha   90.00
_cell.angle_beta   90.00
_cell.angle_gamma   90.00
#
_symmetry.space_group_name_H-M   'P 1'
#
loop_
_entity.id
_entity.type
_entity.pdbx_description
1 polymer ?
#
loop_
_entity_poly.entity_id
_entity_poly.type
_entity_poly.pdbx_seq_one_letter_code
_entity_poly.pdbx_strand_id
1 'polypeptide(L)'
;MFGIEHSGVEPDLVSVAKSLGGGFPISGVIGRADLMDSVPPGGLGGTYAGAPLACAAALAVLDIIEEEKLIDRANTMGERLKARINGWHKRKDILPV
;
A
#
# COMPACT_ATOMS: atom_id res chain seq x y z
N MET A 1 -8.22 -2.39 -2.03
CA MET A 1 -6.82 -2.75 -1.71
C MET A 1 -5.95 -1.50 -1.67
N PHE A 2 -5.91 -0.73 -2.76
CA PHE A 2 -5.09 0.49 -2.87
C PHE A 2 -5.88 1.76 -2.56
N GLY A 3 -5.19 2.78 -2.05
CA GLY A 3 -5.79 4.09 -1.76
C GLY A 3 -6.44 4.75 -2.99
N ILE A 4 -5.88 4.53 -4.18
CA ILE A 4 -6.38 5.10 -5.44
C ILE A 4 -7.79 4.61 -5.78
N GLU A 5 -8.20 3.41 -5.34
CA GLU A 5 -9.54 2.85 -5.59
C GLU A 5 -10.65 3.72 -4.98
N HIS A 6 -10.34 4.49 -3.94
CA HIS A 6 -11.30 5.42 -3.32
C HIS A 6 -11.52 6.71 -4.13
N SER A 7 -10.77 6.93 -5.21
CA SER A 7 -10.83 8.16 -5.99
C SER A 7 -11.57 8.04 -7.33
N GLY A 8 -11.91 6.83 -7.77
CA GLY A 8 -12.47 6.59 -9.10
C GLY A 8 -11.49 6.82 -10.26
N VAL A 9 -10.20 7.02 -9.95
CA VAL A 9 -9.14 7.19 -10.94
C VAL A 9 -8.52 5.83 -11.26
N GLU A 10 -8.34 5.56 -12.55
CA GLU A 10 -7.52 4.45 -13.04
C GLU A 10 -6.11 4.97 -13.36
N PRO A 11 -5.09 4.64 -12.55
CA PRO A 11 -3.74 5.14 -12.77
C PRO A 11 -3.01 4.35 -13.88
N ASP A 12 -2.25 5.05 -14.71
CA ASP A 12 -1.33 4.41 -15.67
C ASP A 12 -0.19 3.65 -14.97
N LEU A 13 0.25 4.16 -13.82
CA LEU A 13 1.33 3.63 -12.99
C LEU A 13 1.01 3.74 -11.49
N VAL A 14 1.38 2.71 -10.73
CA VAL A 14 1.27 2.64 -9.27
C VAL A 14 2.62 2.25 -8.69
N SER A 15 3.11 3.00 -7.71
CA SER A 15 4.29 2.63 -6.92
C SER A 15 3.88 1.97 -5.61
N VAL A 16 4.58 0.90 -5.24
CA VAL A 16 4.34 0.11 -4.03
C VAL A 16 5.65 -0.16 -3.30
N ALA A 17 5.62 -0.21 -1.97
CA ALA A 17 6.78 -0.48 -1.11
C ALA A 17 6.27 -0.69 0.34
N LYS A 18 7.05 -0.29 1.35
CA LYS A 18 6.66 -0.23 2.77
C LYS A 18 6.00 -1.54 3.23
N SER A 19 4.67 -1.51 3.43
CA SER A 19 3.88 -2.63 3.91
C SER A 19 3.95 -3.84 3.00
N LEU A 20 4.27 -3.69 1.70
CA LEU A 20 4.45 -4.80 0.77
C LEU A 20 5.42 -5.87 1.31
N GLY A 21 6.51 -5.46 1.95
CA GLY A 21 7.51 -6.38 2.49
C GLY A 21 7.35 -6.71 3.97
N GLY A 22 6.33 -6.18 4.65
CA GLY A 22 6.14 -6.43 6.08
C GLY A 22 7.35 -6.03 6.95
N GLY A 23 8.16 -5.08 6.50
CA GLY A 23 9.42 -4.68 7.15
C GLY A 23 10.69 -5.15 6.42
N PHE A 24 10.58 -6.09 5.48
CA PHE A 24 11.68 -6.48 4.60
C PHE A 24 11.79 -5.55 3.37
N PRO A 25 13.00 -5.20 2.89
CA PRO A 25 13.15 -4.29 1.75
C PRO A 25 12.60 -4.85 0.43
N ILE A 26 11.48 -4.31 -0.04
CA ILE A 26 10.94 -4.53 -1.39
C ILE A 26 10.11 -3.32 -1.83
N SER A 27 10.15 -3.04 -3.13
CA SER A 27 9.32 -2.05 -3.79
C SER A 27 9.00 -2.52 -5.20
N GLY A 28 7.97 -1.92 -5.81
CA GLY A 28 7.56 -2.21 -7.18
C GLY A 28 6.92 -1.01 -7.86
N VAL A 29 6.95 -1.05 -9.19
CA VAL A 29 6.19 -0.17 -10.06
C VAL A 29 5.29 -1.08 -10.91
N ILE A 30 3.98 -0.84 -10.81
CA ILE A 30 2.94 -1.59 -11.52
C ILE A 30 2.35 -0.65 -12.56
N GLY A 31 2.18 -1.11 -13.79
CA GLY A 31 1.70 -0.26 -14.87
C GLY A 31 1.05 -1.03 -16.00
N ARG A 32 0.45 -0.28 -16.93
CA ARG A 32 -0.03 -0.82 -18.21
C ARG A 32 1.13 -1.46 -18.98
N ALA A 33 0.86 -2.60 -19.62
CA ALA A 33 1.90 -3.39 -20.29
C ALA A 33 2.66 -2.58 -21.36
N ASP A 34 1.95 -1.81 -22.18
CA ASP A 34 2.56 -0.96 -23.22
C ASP A 34 3.52 0.11 -22.66
N LEU A 35 3.26 0.62 -21.46
CA LEU A 35 4.15 1.53 -20.76
C LEU A 35 5.36 0.80 -20.16
N MET A 36 5.12 -0.32 -19.47
CA MET A 36 6.18 -1.11 -18.84
C MET A 36 7.15 -1.72 -19.87
N ASP A 37 6.62 -2.19 -21.01
CA ASP A 37 7.38 -2.80 -22.10
C ASP A 37 8.05 -1.78 -23.03
N SER A 38 7.75 -0.48 -22.86
CA SER A 38 8.38 0.59 -23.63
C SER A 38 9.87 0.77 -23.32
N VAL A 39 10.33 0.27 -22.17
CA VAL A 39 11.72 0.41 -21.74
C VAL A 39 12.59 -0.65 -22.41
N PRO A 40 13.65 -0.27 -23.16
CA PRO A 40 14.52 -1.23 -23.81
C PRO A 40 15.23 -2.17 -22.80
N PRO A 41 15.67 -3.37 -23.23
CA PRO A 41 16.45 -4.26 -22.40
C PRO A 41 17.65 -3.56 -21.74
N GLY A 42 17.78 -3.72 -20.42
CA GLY A 42 18.80 -3.04 -19.61
C GLY A 42 18.43 -1.63 -19.13
N GLY A 43 17.31 -1.07 -19.59
CA GLY A 43 16.81 0.23 -19.12
C GLY A 43 16.15 0.20 -17.74
N LEU A 44 15.69 -0.97 -17.29
CA LEU A 44 15.28 -1.24 -15.92
C LEU A 44 16.24 -2.26 -15.30
N GLY A 45 16.71 -2.01 -14.08
CA GLY A 45 17.65 -2.90 -13.42
C GLY A 45 17.89 -2.55 -11.97
N GLY A 46 18.84 -3.25 -11.37
CA GLY A 46 19.27 -3.07 -9.99
C GLY A 46 19.84 -4.36 -9.42
N THR A 47 20.93 -4.29 -8.68
CA THR A 47 21.65 -5.47 -8.16
C THR A 47 20.75 -6.39 -7.33
N TYR A 48 19.81 -5.81 -6.58
CA TYR A 48 18.88 -6.54 -5.71
C TYR A 48 17.43 -6.48 -6.22
N ALA A 49 17.21 -6.04 -7.46
CA ALA A 49 15.88 -6.00 -8.04
C ALA A 49 15.29 -7.42 -8.13
N GLY A 50 14.09 -7.61 -7.57
CA GLY A 50 13.44 -8.93 -7.56
C GLY A 50 14.16 -9.99 -6.71
N ALA A 51 14.91 -9.58 -5.68
CA ALA A 51 15.60 -10.52 -4.80
C ALA A 51 14.64 -11.61 -4.26
N PRO A 52 14.94 -12.92 -4.43
CA PRO A 52 13.99 -13.99 -4.10
C PRO A 52 13.48 -13.99 -2.66
N LEU A 53 14.36 -13.66 -1.70
CA LEU A 53 13.97 -13.55 -0.29
C LEU A 53 12.97 -12.41 -0.04
N ALA A 54 13.15 -11.28 -0.74
CA ALA A 54 12.24 -10.15 -0.65
C ALA A 54 10.86 -10.51 -1.24
N CYS A 55 10.85 -11.22 -2.37
CA CYS A 55 9.63 -11.72 -2.99
C CYS A 55 8.90 -12.72 -2.08
N ALA A 56 9.61 -13.65 -1.45
CA ALA A 56 9.02 -14.60 -0.49
C ALA A 56 8.38 -13.90 0.71
N ALA A 57 9.04 -12.88 1.27
CA ALA A 57 8.48 -12.06 2.34
C ALA A 57 7.21 -11.33 1.89
N ALA A 58 7.22 -10.76 0.67
CA ALA A 58 6.06 -10.06 0.14
C ALA A 58 4.86 -10.99 -0.13
N LEU A 59 5.10 -12.19 -0.65
CA LEU A 59 4.05 -13.19 -0.84
C LEU A 59 3.41 -13.58 0.50
N ALA A 60 4.22 -13.90 1.51
CA ALA A 60 3.71 -14.20 2.84
C ALA A 60 2.89 -13.05 3.45
N VAL A 61 3.27 -11.80 3.20
CA VAL A 61 2.49 -10.63 3.62
C VAL A 61 1.15 -10.54 2.90
N LEU A 62 1.11 -10.82 1.59
CA LEU A 62 -0.13 -10.84 0.82
C LEU A 62 -1.07 -11.94 1.32
N ASP A 63 -0.53 -13.13 1.59
CA ASP A 63 -1.30 -14.25 2.18
C ASP A 63 -1.93 -13.82 3.52
N ILE A 64 -1.16 -13.18 4.41
CA ILE A 64 -1.67 -12.68 5.69
C ILE A 64 -2.75 -11.60 5.49
N ILE A 65 -2.59 -10.69 4.52
CA ILE A 65 -3.59 -9.66 4.22
C ILE A 65 -4.94 -10.31 3.86
N GLU A 66 -4.92 -11.38 3.07
CA GLU A 66 -6.09 -12.13 2.66
C GLU A 66 -6.66 -12.98 3.81
N GLU A 67 -5.86 -13.85 4.40
CA GLU A 67 -6.26 -14.82 5.43
C GLU A 67 -6.82 -14.13 6.69
N GLU A 68 -6.16 -13.07 7.16
CA GLU A 68 -6.59 -12.32 8.35
C GLU A 68 -7.61 -11.21 8.03
N LYS A 69 -8.01 -11.05 6.76
CA LYS A 69 -8.95 -10.01 6.30
C LYS A 69 -8.53 -8.61 6.74
N LEU A 70 -7.26 -8.28 6.55
CA LEU A 70 -6.69 -7.05 7.10
C LEU A 70 -7.31 -5.77 6.51
N ILE A 71 -7.85 -5.84 5.29
CA ILE A 71 -8.55 -4.71 4.65
C ILE A 71 -9.87 -4.41 5.38
N ASP A 72 -10.67 -5.43 5.71
CA ASP A 72 -11.93 -5.26 6.46
C ASP A 72 -11.66 -4.74 7.87
N ARG A 73 -10.60 -5.27 8.50
CA ARG A 73 -10.14 -4.79 9.80
C ARG A 73 -9.70 -3.33 9.73
N ALA A 74 -8.96 -2.92 8.69
CA ALA A 74 -8.54 -1.55 8.49
C ALA A 74 -9.73 -0.60 8.35
N ASN A 75 -10.78 -0.99 7.60
CA ASN A 75 -12.02 -0.24 7.49
C ASN A 75 -12.71 -0.07 8.84
N THR A 76 -12.88 -1.16 9.59
CA THR A 76 -13.50 -1.15 10.92
C THR A 76 -12.74 -0.23 11.89
N MET A 77 -11.41 -0.35 11.92
CA MET A 77 -10.56 0.49 12.77
C MET A 77 -10.58 1.96 12.33
N GLY A 78 -10.62 2.21 11.03
CA GLY A 78 -10.73 3.55 10.44
C GLY A 78 -12.01 4.26 10.87
N GLU A 79 -13.16 3.58 10.82
CA GLU A 79 -14.43 4.15 11.30
C GLU A 79 -14.40 4.45 12.80
N ARG A 80 -13.87 3.53 13.61
CA ARG A 80 -13.72 3.75 15.05
C ARG A 80 -12.85 4.97 15.36
N LEU A 81 -11.72 5.10 14.64
CA LEU A 81 -10.81 6.23 14.80
C LEU A 81 -11.48 7.55 14.38
N LYS A 82 -12.13 7.58 13.21
CA LYS A 82 -12.85 8.75 12.70
C LYS A 82 -13.94 9.21 13.67
N ALA A 83 -14.75 8.29 14.19
CA ALA A 83 -15.78 8.59 15.18
C ALA A 83 -15.19 9.23 16.45
N ARG A 84 -14.05 8.70 16.94
CA ARG A 84 -13.40 9.23 18.14
C ARG A 84 -12.84 10.63 17.92
N ILE A 85 -12.14 10.85 16.80
CA ILE A 85 -11.59 12.16 16.43
C ILE A 85 -12.70 13.19 16.26
N ASN A 86 -13.81 12.83 15.59
CA ASN A 86 -14.97 13.72 15.45
C ASN A 86 -15.62 14.06 16.79
N GLY A 87 -15.62 13.12 17.74
CA GLY A 87 -16.06 13.38 19.11
C GLY A 87 -15.16 14.38 19.83
N TRP A 88 -13.84 14.26 19.66
CA TRP A 88 -12.88 15.23 20.21
C TRP A 88 -13.04 16.61 19.58
N HIS A 89 -13.21 16.71 18.27
CA HIS A 89 -13.40 18.00 17.60
C HIS A 89 -14.56 18.85 18.19
N LYS A 90 -15.58 18.21 18.77
CA LYS A 90 -16.72 18.89 19.40
C LYS A 90 -16.48 19.34 20.85
N ARG A 91 -15.38 18.91 21.46
CA ARG A 91 -15.04 19.26 22.84
C ARG A 91 -14.45 20.67 22.90
N LYS A 92 -14.87 21.44 23.90
CA LYS A 92 -14.43 22.84 24.12
C LYS A 92 -13.25 22.97 25.09
N ASP A 93 -12.83 21.86 25.69
CA ASP A 93 -11.75 21.77 26.69
C ASP A 93 -10.45 21.23 26.06
N ILE A 94 -10.39 21.13 24.74
CA ILE A 94 -9.15 20.83 24.02
C ILE A 94 -8.53 22.18 23.68
N LEU A 95 -7.31 22.41 24.16
CA LEU A 95 -6.53 23.58 23.78
C LEU A 95 -6.33 23.55 22.26
N PRO A 96 -6.49 24.67 21.54
CA PRO A 96 -6.08 24.73 20.14
C PRO A 96 -4.59 24.38 20.07
N VAL A 97 -4.26 23.42 19.20
CA VAL A 97 -2.88 23.07 18.85
C VAL A 97 -2.36 24.08 17.84
#